data_AF-A0A0F7KF32-F1
#
_entry.id   AF-A0A0F7KF32-F1
#
_cell.length_a   1.000
_cell.length_b   1.000
_cell.length_c   1.000
_cell.angle_alpha   90.00
_cell.angle_beta   90.00
_cell.angle_gamma   90.00
#
_symmetry.space_group_name_H-M   'P 1'
#
loop_
_entity.id
_entity.type
_entity.pdbx_description
1 polymer ?
#
loop_
_entity_poly.entity_id
_entity_poly.type
_entity_poly.pdbx_seq_one_letter_code
_entity_poly.pdbx_strand_id
1 'polypeptide(L)'
;MPIEVQPDLADIRSGFEGKLVFDHFVAIIYDPLRKRVNDSESLLDYKLRVLRFIDWLKGHKDKTLVVVAHEDTMRVFIAYFEGRIEDDQLREMHIGNCKYRQYRLNCT
;
A
#
# COMPACT_ATOMS: atom_id res chain seq x y z
N MET A 1 -8.43 19.54 -13.22
CA MET A 1 -7.99 18.13 -13.24
C MET A 1 -9.07 17.32 -12.54
N PRO A 2 -9.75 16.37 -13.19
CA PRO A 2 -10.74 15.54 -12.51
C PRO A 2 -10.04 14.71 -11.42
N ILE A 3 -10.72 14.56 -10.28
CA ILE A 3 -10.27 13.70 -9.17
C ILE A 3 -11.19 12.48 -9.17
N GLU A 4 -10.60 11.30 -9.22
CA GLU A 4 -11.31 10.03 -9.11
C GLU A 4 -10.93 9.36 -7.79
N VAL A 5 -11.94 8.89 -7.05
CA VAL A 5 -11.72 8.20 -5.77
C VAL A 5 -11.59 6.71 -6.04
N GLN A 6 -10.47 6.14 -5.60
CA GLN A 6 -10.13 4.73 -5.80
C GLN A 6 -10.15 3.99 -4.45
N PRO A 7 -11.18 3.15 -4.18
CA PRO A 7 -11.31 2.47 -2.90
C PRO A 7 -10.14 1.56 -2.55
N ASP A 8 -9.47 1.00 -3.55
CA ASP A 8 -8.29 0.15 -3.36
C ASP A 8 -7.07 0.92 -2.81
N LEU A 9 -7.10 2.26 -2.80
CA LEU A 9 -6.07 3.12 -2.20
C LEU A 9 -6.38 3.57 -0.77
N ALA A 10 -7.53 3.19 -0.22
CA ALA A 10 -7.82 3.45 1.19
C ALA A 10 -6.71 2.86 2.06
N ASP A 11 -6.39 3.52 3.18
CA ASP A 11 -5.36 3.05 4.09
C ASP A 11 -5.62 1.62 4.58
N ILE A 12 -4.59 0.98 5.14
CA ILE A 12 -4.76 -0.36 5.68
C ILE A 12 -5.79 -0.33 6.81
N ARG A 13 -6.80 -1.20 6.72
CA ARG A 13 -7.75 -1.37 7.82
C ARG A 13 -7.03 -2.13 8.92
N SER A 14 -6.54 -1.43 9.94
CA SER A 14 -5.68 -1.99 10.97
C SER A 14 -6.43 -2.79 12.03
N GLY A 15 -7.75 -2.53 12.19
CA GLY A 15 -8.55 -3.03 13.32
C GLY A 15 -8.28 -2.28 14.64
N PHE A 16 -7.49 -1.20 14.57
CA PHE A 16 -7.07 -0.35 15.69
C PHE A 16 -7.35 1.13 15.41
N GLU A 17 -8.33 1.43 14.55
CA GLU A 17 -8.68 2.81 14.21
C GLU A 17 -8.99 3.64 15.46
N GLY A 18 -8.31 4.79 15.60
CA GLY A 18 -8.39 5.66 16.77
C GLY A 18 -7.63 5.17 18.01
N LYS A 19 -6.87 4.07 17.93
CA LYS A 19 -6.02 3.56 19.01
C LYS A 19 -4.55 3.84 18.75
N LEU A 20 -3.71 3.51 19.73
CA LEU A 20 -2.27 3.67 19.61
C LEU A 20 -1.69 2.66 18.61
N VAL A 21 -0.78 3.13 17.75
CA VAL A 21 -0.05 2.30 16.79
C VAL A 21 0.71 1.16 17.49
N PHE A 22 1.22 1.42 18.69
CA PHE A 22 1.90 0.41 19.51
C PHE A 22 1.04 -0.82 19.78
N ASP A 23 -0.25 -0.63 20.09
CA ASP A 23 -1.17 -1.73 20.40
C ASP A 23 -1.39 -2.63 19.18
N HIS A 24 -1.49 -2.02 17.98
CA HIS A 24 -1.56 -2.76 16.73
C HIS A 24 -0.29 -3.59 16.50
N PHE A 25 0.90 -3.01 16.69
CA PHE A 25 2.17 -3.72 16.50
C PHE A 25 2.35 -4.90 17.44
N VAL A 26 1.95 -4.76 18.71
CA VAL A 26 1.94 -5.88 19.67
C VAL A 26 1.00 -6.99 19.19
N ALA A 27 -0.19 -6.63 18.70
CA ALA A 27 -1.20 -7.60 18.27
C ALA A 27 -0.78 -8.46 17.06
N ILE A 28 0.13 -7.95 16.22
CA ILE A 28 0.63 -8.65 15.02
C ILE A 28 2.06 -9.17 15.15
N ILE A 29 2.75 -8.99 16.29
CA ILE A 29 4.21 -9.17 16.41
C ILE A 29 4.70 -10.57 15.97
N TYR A 30 3.91 -11.61 16.25
CA TYR A 30 4.28 -12.99 15.94
C TYR A 30 4.02 -13.39 14.47
N ASP A 31 3.20 -12.63 13.75
CA ASP A 31 2.90 -12.86 12.33
C ASP A 31 2.49 -11.54 11.65
N PRO A 32 3.45 -10.63 11.42
CA PRO A 32 3.17 -9.29 10.95
C PRO A 32 2.67 -9.24 9.49
N LEU A 33 2.85 -10.34 8.75
CA LEU A 33 2.47 -10.42 7.35
C LEU A 33 1.03 -10.86 7.16
N ARG A 34 0.58 -11.88 7.93
CA ARG A 34 -0.69 -12.58 7.68
C ARG A 34 -1.71 -12.40 8.79
N LYS A 35 -1.30 -11.95 9.99
CA LYS A 35 -2.25 -11.79 11.10
C LYS A 35 -3.32 -10.75 10.75
N ARG A 36 -4.57 -11.15 10.95
CA ARG A 36 -5.75 -10.27 11.00
C ARG A 36 -6.22 -10.14 12.45
N VAL A 37 -6.67 -8.95 12.84
CA VAL A 37 -7.14 -8.62 14.19
C VAL A 37 -8.39 -7.77 14.08
N ASN A 38 -9.46 -8.04 14.83
CA ASN A 38 -10.68 -7.20 14.83
C ASN A 38 -11.22 -6.88 13.41
N ASP A 39 -11.42 -7.90 12.57
CA ASP A 39 -11.87 -7.75 11.18
C ASP A 39 -10.97 -6.86 10.28
N SER A 40 -9.69 -6.73 10.66
CA SER A 40 -8.67 -6.01 9.89
C SER A 40 -8.28 -6.72 8.60
N GLU A 41 -7.53 -5.98 7.79
CA GLU A 41 -6.66 -6.53 6.77
C GLU A 41 -5.32 -6.98 7.41
N SER A 42 -4.68 -7.98 6.81
CA SER A 42 -3.25 -8.22 7.03
C SER A 42 -2.41 -7.38 6.06
N LEU A 43 -1.10 -7.30 6.27
CA LEU A 43 -0.21 -6.61 5.34
C LEU A 43 -0.27 -7.23 3.93
N LEU A 44 -0.36 -8.55 3.83
CA LEU A 44 -0.48 -9.22 2.53
C LEU A 44 -1.84 -8.99 1.86
N ASP A 45 -2.93 -8.91 2.62
CA ASP A 45 -4.24 -8.56 2.06
C ASP A 45 -4.23 -7.16 1.47
N TYR A 46 -3.63 -6.22 2.21
CA TYR A 46 -3.43 -4.85 1.78
C TYR A 46 -2.54 -4.76 0.53
N LYS A 47 -1.40 -5.46 0.52
CA LYS A 47 -0.53 -5.55 -0.67
C LYS A 47 -1.30 -6.05 -1.88
N LEU A 48 -2.06 -7.13 -1.75
CA LEU A 48 -2.88 -7.67 -2.85
C LEU A 48 -3.91 -6.67 -3.34
N ARG A 49 -4.51 -5.88 -2.44
CA ARG A 49 -5.44 -4.80 -2.81
C ARG A 49 -4.76 -3.71 -3.64
N VAL A 50 -3.58 -3.25 -3.22
CA VAL A 50 -2.81 -2.25 -3.97
C VAL A 50 -2.30 -2.80 -5.31
N LEU A 51 -1.93 -4.08 -5.39
CA LEU A 51 -1.55 -4.72 -6.66
C LEU A 51 -2.71 -4.74 -7.67
N ARG A 52 -3.95 -4.99 -7.23
CA ARG A 52 -5.13 -4.88 -8.10
C ARG A 52 -5.32 -3.45 -8.63
N PHE A 53 -5.04 -2.45 -7.80
CA PHE A 53 -5.05 -1.06 -8.26
C PHE A 53 -3.98 -0.80 -9.32
N ILE A 54 -2.76 -1.33 -9.15
CA ILE A 54 -1.71 -1.23 -10.16
C ILE A 54 -2.12 -1.92 -11.47
N ASP A 55 -2.79 -3.07 -11.40
CA ASP A 55 -3.33 -3.73 -12.59
C ASP A 55 -4.42 -2.88 -13.27
N TRP A 56 -5.28 -2.23 -12.49
CA TRP A 56 -6.27 -1.27 -13.01
C TRP A 56 -5.59 -0.06 -13.70
N LEU A 57 -4.45 0.42 -13.18
CA LEU A 57 -3.66 1.48 -13.82
C LEU A 57 -3.14 1.06 -15.21
N LYS A 58 -2.85 -0.22 -15.45
CA LYS A 58 -2.42 -0.71 -16.78
C LYS A 58 -3.50 -0.52 -17.85
N GLY A 59 -4.76 -0.38 -17.47
CA GLY A 59 -5.86 -0.01 -18.38
C GLY A 59 -5.80 1.43 -18.89
N HIS A 60 -5.02 2.30 -18.24
CA HIS A 60 -4.95 3.73 -18.52
C HIS A 60 -3.76 4.09 -19.43
N LYS A 61 -3.73 3.50 -20.63
CA LYS A 61 -2.67 3.70 -21.62
C LYS A 61 -2.51 5.17 -22.01
N ASP A 62 -1.28 5.58 -22.27
CA ASP A 62 -0.89 6.91 -22.77
C ASP A 62 -1.34 8.10 -21.89
N LYS A 63 -1.51 7.87 -20.59
CA LYS A 63 -1.85 8.91 -19.60
C LYS A 63 -0.73 9.12 -18.59
N THR A 64 -0.57 10.37 -18.16
CA THR A 64 0.18 10.71 -16.95
C THR A 64 -0.82 10.87 -15.81
N LEU A 65 -0.68 10.05 -14.78
CA LEU A 65 -1.58 10.04 -13.62
C LEU A 65 -0.82 10.49 -12.38
N VAL A 66 -1.49 11.27 -11.52
CA VAL A 66 -1.03 11.57 -10.17
C VAL A 66 -1.84 10.73 -9.21
N VAL A 67 -1.16 9.87 -8.46
CA VAL A 67 -1.75 9.04 -7.41
C VAL A 67 -1.39 9.64 -6.06
N VAL A 68 -2.38 9.92 -5.23
CA VAL A 68 -2.21 10.41 -3.85
C VAL A 68 -2.62 9.29 -2.91
N ALA A 69 -1.72 8.83 -2.06
CA ALA A 69 -1.93 7.67 -1.20
C ALA A 69 -1.10 7.73 0.09
N HIS A 70 -1.37 6.76 0.98
CA HIS A 70 -0.72 6.61 2.29
C HIS A 70 0.67 5.96 2.18
N GLU A 71 1.45 6.03 3.26
CA GLU A 71 2.80 5.44 3.34
C GLU A 71 2.80 3.95 2.97
N ASP A 72 1.82 3.18 3.45
CA ASP A 72 1.71 1.75 3.15
C ASP A 72 1.48 1.48 1.66
N THR A 73 0.71 2.32 0.96
CA THR A 73 0.58 2.22 -0.49
C THR A 73 1.93 2.49 -1.16
N MET A 74 2.64 3.53 -0.72
CA MET A 74 3.96 3.88 -1.26
C MET A 74 4.96 2.74 -1.11
N ARG A 75 4.93 1.99 0.01
CA ARG A 75 5.74 0.78 0.22
C ARG A 75 5.48 -0.27 -0.86
N VAL A 76 4.21 -0.57 -1.15
CA VAL A 76 3.85 -1.54 -2.19
C VAL A 76 4.27 -1.06 -3.58
N PHE A 77 4.11 0.23 -3.87
CA PHE A 77 4.56 0.82 -5.13
C PHE A 77 6.08 0.67 -5.31
N ILE A 78 6.87 1.02 -4.30
CA ILE A 78 8.32 0.87 -4.32
C ILE A 78 8.69 -0.59 -4.57
N ALA A 79 8.11 -1.53 -3.81
CA ALA A 79 8.38 -2.95 -3.99
C ALA A 79 8.00 -3.47 -5.39
N TYR A 80 6.88 -3.01 -5.96
CA TYR A 80 6.43 -3.41 -7.29
C TYR A 80 7.33 -2.84 -8.40
N PHE A 81 7.66 -1.55 -8.36
CA PHE A 81 8.37 -0.87 -9.46
C PHE A 81 9.89 -0.98 -9.36
N GLU A 82 10.45 -1.01 -8.16
CA GLU A 82 11.91 -1.04 -7.95
C GLU A 82 12.42 -2.47 -7.77
N GLY A 83 11.54 -3.39 -7.35
CA GLY A 83 11.84 -4.82 -7.16
C GLY A 83 12.82 -5.09 -6.02
N ARG A 84 13.16 -6.37 -5.81
CA ARG A 84 14.13 -6.83 -4.79
C ARG A 84 13.80 -6.41 -3.35
N ILE A 85 12.50 -6.28 -3.05
CA ILE A 85 11.99 -6.02 -1.71
C ILE A 85 11.06 -7.17 -1.37
N GLU A 86 11.46 -7.94 -0.36
CA GLU A 86 10.67 -9.04 0.17
C GLU A 86 9.55 -8.51 1.07
N ASP A 87 8.51 -9.33 1.29
CA ASP A 87 7.31 -8.91 2.02
C ASP A 87 7.58 -8.48 3.47
N ASP A 88 8.55 -9.11 4.12
CA ASP A 88 8.99 -8.79 5.48
C ASP A 88 9.70 -7.43 5.57
N GLN A 89 10.33 -6.98 4.49
CA GLN A 89 11.02 -5.70 4.41
C GLN A 89 10.08 -4.50 4.19
N LEU A 90 8.82 -4.75 3.80
CA LEU A 90 7.86 -3.67 3.50
C LEU A 90 7.72 -2.69 4.66
N ARG A 91 7.62 -3.20 5.89
CA ARG A 91 7.42 -2.39 7.10
C ARG A 91 8.65 -1.59 7.54
N GLU A 92 9.83 -1.94 7.06
CA GLU A 92 11.09 -1.26 7.38
C GLU A 92 11.26 0.04 6.59
N MET A 93 10.56 0.16 5.46
CA MET A 93 10.59 1.36 4.65
C MET A 93 9.88 2.53 5.33
N HIS A 94 10.57 3.66 5.41
CA HIS A 94 9.99 4.92 5.84
C HIS A 94 9.85 5.90 4.67
N ILE A 95 8.63 6.40 4.46
CA ILE A 95 8.34 7.42 3.46
C ILE A 95 7.76 8.64 4.17
N GLY A 96 8.54 9.72 4.22
CA GLY A 96 8.08 10.98 4.80
C GLY A 96 6.91 11.60 4.03
N ASN A 97 6.14 12.43 4.71
CA ASN A 97 5.06 13.20 4.11
C ASN A 97 5.54 14.06 2.93
N CYS A 98 4.66 14.27 1.94
CA CYS A 98 4.91 15.07 0.75
C CYS A 98 6.08 14.59 -0.14
N LYS A 99 6.53 13.35 0.02
CA LYS A 99 7.45 12.70 -0.92
C LYS A 99 6.69 12.21 -2.15
N TYR A 100 7.30 12.35 -3.31
CA TYR A 100 6.76 11.83 -4.57
C TYR A 100 7.78 10.91 -5.24
N ARG A 101 7.28 10.00 -6.07
CA ARG A 101 8.07 9.15 -6.95
C ARG A 101 7.43 9.14 -8.33
N GLN A 102 8.24 8.87 -9.34
CA GLN A 102 7.77 8.78 -10.72
C GLN A 102 8.13 7.40 -11.27
N TYR A 103 7.13 6.73 -11.83
CA TYR A 103 7.27 5.41 -12.42
C TYR A 103 6.78 5.41 -13.87
N ARG A 104 7.33 4.49 -14.66
CA ARG A 104 6.79 4.15 -15.98
C ARG A 104 6.11 2.80 -15.87
N LEU A 105 4.81 2.77 -16.16
CA LEU A 105 4.03 1.55 -16.15
C LEU A 105 3.97 0.98 -17.57
N ASN A 106 4.71 -0.10 -17.81
CA ASN A 106 4.64 -0.82 -19.07
C ASN A 106 3.31 -1.58 -19.12
N CYS A 107 2.50 -1.32 -20.15
CA CYS A 107 1.26 -2.04 -20.39
C CYS A 107 1.57 -3.21 -21.33
N THR A 108 1.87 -4.39 -20.77
CA THR A 108 1.88 -5.66 -21.53
C THR A 108 0.46 -6.20 -21.67
#